data_AF-A0A9E5PJ60-F1
#
_entry.id   AF-A0A9E5PJ60-F1
#
_cell.length_a   1.000
_cell.length_b   1.000
_cell.length_c   1.000
_cell.angle_alpha   90.00
_cell.angle_beta   90.00
_cell.angle_gamma   90.00
#
_symmetry.space_group_name_H-M   'P 1'
#
loop_
_entity.id
_entity.type
_entity.pdbx_description
1 polymer ?
#
loop_
_entity_poly.entity_id
_entity_poly.type
_entity_poly.pdbx_seq_one_letter_code
_entity_poly.pdbx_strand_id
1 'polypeptide(L)'
;MEQTYFRKGFGLKREIAGTLSEDYHSQLVDRIRSANYTLQVGDLTFRLAKEFGFCYGVDRAVEYAYESRKKFPDKRIFLVGEIIHNPHVNEKLEDMGITILRPGADGRFEFQGIRSEDVVLIPAFGVRAADFEALRARGCVLVDTTCGSVLSVWKRVERYAMDGFTAVVHGKHYHEETKATASQVTKYEGGRYLVVRNMEETEL
;
A
#
# COMPACT_ATOMS: atom_id res chain seq x y z
N MET A 1 -24.43 4.53 12.98
CA MET A 1 -23.85 4.24 11.65
C MET A 1 -22.72 3.26 11.87
N GLU A 2 -22.74 2.13 11.18
CA GLU A 2 -21.65 1.15 11.23
C GLU A 2 -20.36 1.81 10.73
N GLN A 3 -19.23 1.56 11.39
CA GLN A 3 -17.95 2.11 10.95
C GLN A 3 -17.57 1.47 9.61
N THR A 4 -17.53 2.27 8.53
CA THR A 4 -17.20 1.79 7.17
C THR A 4 -15.75 2.08 6.76
N TYR A 5 -14.95 2.74 7.61
CA TYR A 5 -13.56 3.06 7.34
C TYR A 5 -12.62 2.47 8.40
N PHE A 6 -11.73 1.59 7.97
CA PHE A 6 -10.78 0.85 8.79
C PHE A 6 -9.36 1.17 8.36
N ARG A 7 -8.51 1.55 9.32
CA ARG A 7 -7.04 1.70 9.15
C ARG A 7 -6.26 0.77 10.10
N LYS A 8 -6.87 -0.36 10.40
CA LYS A 8 -6.36 -1.39 11.30
C LYS A 8 -6.87 -2.76 10.86
N GLY A 9 -6.16 -3.81 11.26
CA GLY A 9 -6.57 -5.20 11.07
C GLY A 9 -7.84 -5.51 11.86
N PHE A 10 -8.41 -6.68 11.57
CA PHE A 10 -9.65 -7.19 12.15
C PHE A 10 -9.42 -8.12 13.35
N GLY A 11 -8.17 -8.31 13.76
CA GLY A 11 -7.81 -9.18 14.88
C GLY A 11 -7.75 -10.66 14.52
N LEU A 12 -7.70 -10.97 13.22
CA LEU A 12 -7.74 -12.33 12.66
C LEU A 12 -6.34 -12.88 12.35
N LYS A 13 -5.28 -12.22 12.82
CA LYS A 13 -3.88 -12.59 12.56
C LYS A 13 -3.58 -14.07 12.79
N ARG A 14 -4.08 -14.65 13.89
CA ARG A 14 -3.86 -16.08 14.20
C ARG A 14 -4.53 -17.02 13.21
N GLU A 15 -5.68 -16.61 12.67
CA GLU A 15 -6.46 -17.44 11.73
C GLU A 15 -5.86 -17.44 10.32
N ILE A 16 -5.14 -16.37 9.94
CA ILE A 16 -4.50 -16.26 8.62
C ILE A 16 -3.01 -16.62 8.63
N ALA A 17 -2.41 -16.83 9.82
CA ALA A 17 -0.98 -17.07 9.96
C ALA A 17 -0.48 -18.30 9.18
N GLY A 18 -1.28 -19.37 9.12
CA GLY A 18 -0.96 -20.57 8.35
C GLY A 18 -0.79 -20.27 6.87
N THR A 19 -1.82 -19.67 6.25
CA THR A 19 -1.81 -19.30 4.83
C THR A 19 -0.71 -18.31 4.48
N LEU A 20 -0.50 -17.28 5.31
CA LEU A 20 0.61 -16.33 5.11
C LEU A 20 1.98 -17.01 5.16
N SER A 21 2.16 -17.97 6.07
CA SER A 21 3.40 -18.73 6.16
C SER A 21 3.60 -19.62 4.93
N GLU A 22 2.55 -20.29 4.45
CA GLU A 22 2.63 -21.12 3.24
C GLU A 22 3.01 -20.31 2.00
N ASP A 23 2.50 -19.08 1.90
CA ASP A 23 2.72 -18.22 0.74
C ASP A 23 4.10 -17.54 0.74
N TYR A 24 4.64 -17.15 1.91
CA TYR A 24 5.80 -16.24 1.97
C TYR A 24 6.98 -16.76 2.80
N HIS A 25 6.86 -17.90 3.46
CA HIS A 25 7.95 -18.47 4.27
C HIS A 25 8.85 -19.40 3.45
N SER A 26 10.16 -19.38 3.75
CA SER A 26 11.13 -20.27 3.10
C SER A 26 12.08 -20.89 4.13
N GLN A 27 11.98 -22.21 4.30
CA GLN A 27 12.86 -22.97 5.18
C GLN A 27 14.35 -22.86 4.79
N LEU A 28 14.64 -22.70 3.50
CA LEU A 28 16.00 -22.49 3.02
C LEU A 28 16.54 -21.13 3.50
N VAL A 29 15.74 -20.07 3.36
CA VAL A 29 16.11 -18.73 3.84
C VAL A 29 16.35 -18.75 5.34
N ASP A 30 15.48 -19.40 6.10
CA ASP A 30 15.61 -19.56 7.55
C ASP A 30 16.87 -20.31 7.96
N ARG A 31 17.18 -21.40 7.24
CA ARG A 31 18.43 -22.14 7.43
C ARG A 31 19.64 -21.23 7.21
N ILE A 32 19.66 -20.44 6.14
CA ILE A 32 20.78 -19.52 5.85
C ILE A 32 20.87 -18.42 6.93
N ARG A 33 19.74 -17.88 7.38
CA ARG A 33 19.69 -16.89 8.48
C ARG A 33 20.27 -17.45 9.78
N SER A 34 19.90 -18.67 10.16
CA SER A 34 20.44 -19.35 11.35
C SER A 34 21.95 -19.62 11.26
N ALA A 35 22.49 -19.73 10.04
CA ALA A 35 23.90 -19.90 9.76
C ALA A 35 24.63 -18.55 9.55
N ASN A 36 24.22 -17.51 10.28
CA ASN A 36 24.78 -16.16 10.18
C ASN A 36 24.78 -15.62 8.73
N TYR A 37 23.63 -15.77 8.06
CA TYR A 37 23.39 -15.30 6.69
C TYR A 37 24.33 -15.90 5.63
N THR A 38 24.96 -17.05 5.90
CA THR A 38 25.92 -17.69 4.99
C THR A 38 25.60 -19.17 4.85
N LEU A 39 25.66 -19.69 3.62
CA LEU A 39 25.55 -21.12 3.34
C LEU A 39 26.62 -21.52 2.32
N GLN A 40 27.41 -22.54 2.66
CA GLN A 40 28.43 -23.09 1.77
C GLN A 40 27.99 -24.46 1.24
N VAL A 41 28.12 -24.66 -0.07
CA VAL A 41 27.81 -25.90 -0.78
C VAL A 41 29.00 -26.22 -1.69
N GLY A 42 29.87 -27.14 -1.25
CA GLY A 42 31.16 -27.37 -1.90
C GLY A 42 32.00 -26.09 -1.91
N ASP A 43 32.41 -25.67 -3.10
CA ASP A 43 33.21 -24.46 -3.32
C ASP A 43 32.35 -23.19 -3.48
N LEU A 44 31.01 -23.32 -3.52
CA LEU A 44 30.09 -22.20 -3.67
C LEU A 44 29.64 -21.64 -2.32
N THR A 45 29.71 -20.33 -2.15
CA THR A 45 29.23 -19.62 -0.95
C THR A 45 28.07 -18.69 -1.29
N PHE A 46 26.92 -18.94 -0.68
CA PHE A 46 25.77 -18.04 -0.68
C PHE A 46 25.84 -17.12 0.52
N ARG A 47 25.59 -15.82 0.30
CA ARG A 47 25.51 -14.81 1.36
C ARG A 47 24.22 -14.02 1.19
N LEU A 48 23.41 -13.97 2.24
CA LEU A 48 22.22 -13.12 2.26
C LEU A 48 22.55 -11.78 2.91
N ALA A 49 21.87 -10.73 2.45
CA ALA A 49 21.84 -9.47 3.18
C ALA A 49 21.25 -9.72 4.58
N LYS A 50 21.65 -8.91 5.57
CA LYS A 50 21.09 -9.01 6.92
C LYS A 50 19.64 -8.52 6.96
N GLU A 51 19.37 -7.45 6.21
CA GLU A 51 18.05 -6.84 6.09
C GLU A 51 17.55 -7.04 4.65
N PHE A 52 16.49 -7.83 4.48
CA PHE A 52 15.82 -8.08 3.20
C PHE A 52 14.42 -8.64 3.40
N GLY A 53 13.59 -8.53 2.37
CA GLY A 53 12.22 -9.02 2.37
C GLY A 53 11.21 -7.94 2.71
N PHE A 54 10.08 -8.33 3.32
CA PHE A 54 9.01 -7.41 3.68
C PHE A 54 9.46 -6.48 4.81
N CYS A 55 9.14 -5.20 4.65
CA CYS A 55 9.19 -4.25 5.76
C CYS A 55 7.87 -4.27 6.52
N TYR A 56 7.84 -3.68 7.72
CA TYR A 56 6.64 -3.66 8.56
C TYR A 56 5.39 -3.10 7.85
N GLY A 57 5.56 -2.14 6.93
CA GLY A 57 4.46 -1.56 6.17
C GLY A 57 3.87 -2.53 5.15
N VAL A 58 4.74 -3.30 4.50
CA VAL A 58 4.36 -4.36 3.56
C VAL A 58 3.67 -5.50 4.31
N ASP A 59 4.27 -5.98 5.41
CA ASP A 59 3.69 -7.04 6.25
C ASP A 59 2.25 -6.67 6.66
N ARG A 60 2.04 -5.46 7.16
CA ARG A 60 0.71 -4.98 7.56
C ARG A 60 -0.26 -4.91 6.40
N ALA A 61 0.18 -4.46 5.23
CA ALA A 61 -0.71 -4.32 4.09
C ALA A 61 -1.19 -5.68 3.57
N VAL A 62 -0.27 -6.64 3.48
CA VAL A 62 -0.60 -8.03 3.12
C VAL A 62 -1.48 -8.66 4.21
N GLU A 63 -1.14 -8.50 5.49
CA GLU A 63 -1.95 -9.00 6.62
C GLU A 63 -3.39 -8.48 6.52
N TYR A 64 -3.58 -7.17 6.28
CA TYR A 64 -4.92 -6.59 6.20
C TYR A 64 -5.72 -7.09 4.99
N ALA A 65 -5.07 -7.37 3.86
CA ALA A 65 -5.73 -7.97 2.70
C ALA A 65 -6.26 -9.38 3.02
N TYR A 66 -5.43 -10.22 3.64
CA TYR A 66 -5.81 -11.57 4.06
C TYR A 66 -6.91 -11.54 5.14
N GLU A 67 -6.77 -10.68 6.15
CA GLU A 67 -7.80 -10.49 7.18
C GLU A 67 -9.12 -10.00 6.56
N SER A 68 -9.07 -9.11 5.56
CA SER A 68 -10.27 -8.61 4.87
C SER A 68 -10.98 -9.74 4.14
N ARG A 69 -10.24 -10.60 3.44
CA ARG A 69 -10.82 -11.77 2.77
C ARG A 69 -11.51 -12.70 3.77
N LYS A 70 -10.85 -12.99 4.89
CA LYS A 70 -11.39 -13.82 5.97
C LYS A 70 -12.61 -13.19 6.66
N LYS A 71 -12.56 -11.88 6.93
CA LYS A 71 -13.60 -11.14 7.65
C LYS A 71 -14.89 -11.02 6.85
N PHE A 72 -14.78 -10.90 5.53
CA PHE A 72 -15.90 -10.63 4.64
C PHE A 72 -16.05 -11.73 3.59
N PRO A 73 -16.24 -13.01 3.94
CA PRO A 73 -16.16 -14.13 3.00
C PRO A 73 -17.11 -14.02 1.80
N ASP A 74 -18.30 -13.45 2.01
CA ASP A 74 -19.35 -13.37 0.99
C ASP A 74 -19.39 -12.03 0.22
N LYS A 75 -18.49 -11.09 0.52
CA LYS A 75 -18.45 -9.78 -0.14
C LYS A 75 -17.47 -9.78 -1.32
N ARG A 76 -17.78 -8.97 -2.33
CA ARG A 76 -16.78 -8.61 -3.35
C ARG A 76 -15.73 -7.72 -2.69
N ILE A 77 -14.47 -8.05 -2.94
CA ILE A 77 -13.34 -7.28 -2.44
C ILE A 77 -12.57 -6.74 -3.64
N PHE A 78 -12.35 -5.44 -3.65
CA PHE A 78 -11.58 -4.75 -4.66
C PHE A 78 -10.29 -4.21 -4.05
N LEU A 79 -9.25 -4.08 -4.86
CA LEU A 79 -8.01 -3.43 -4.49
C LEU A 79 -7.71 -2.33 -5.50
N VAL A 80 -7.46 -1.11 -5.03
CA VAL A 80 -7.09 0.00 -5.92
C VAL A 80 -5.63 -0.14 -6.33
N GLY A 81 -5.36 -0.38 -7.61
CA GLY A 81 -4.00 -0.62 -8.09
C GLY A 81 -3.39 -1.88 -7.49
N GLU A 82 -2.09 -1.84 -7.21
CA GLU A 82 -1.39 -2.96 -6.58
C GLU A 82 -1.29 -2.76 -5.06
N ILE A 83 -1.34 -3.83 -4.26
CA ILE A 83 -1.19 -3.69 -2.79
C ILE A 83 0.21 -3.16 -2.44
N ILE A 84 1.20 -3.67 -3.19
CA ILE A 84 2.61 -3.32 -3.27
C ILE A 84 3.11 -3.65 -4.69
N HIS A 85 4.23 -3.07 -5.13
CA HIS A 85 4.85 -3.38 -6.43
C HIS A 85 5.55 -4.75 -6.46
N ASN A 86 4.79 -5.82 -6.23
CA ASN A 86 5.23 -7.21 -6.29
C ASN A 86 4.17 -8.06 -7.02
N PRO A 87 4.42 -8.50 -8.26
CA PRO A 87 3.44 -9.25 -9.04
C PRO A 87 2.96 -10.53 -8.34
N HIS A 88 3.86 -11.25 -7.67
CA HIS A 88 3.52 -12.50 -6.99
C HIS A 88 2.56 -12.28 -5.81
N VAL A 89 2.75 -11.20 -5.05
CA VAL A 89 1.82 -10.86 -3.96
C VAL A 89 0.44 -10.50 -4.52
N ASN A 90 0.38 -9.72 -5.61
CA ASN A 90 -0.89 -9.34 -6.22
C ASN A 90 -1.62 -10.53 -6.84
N GLU A 91 -0.91 -11.45 -7.50
CA GLU A 91 -1.47 -12.70 -8.04
C GLU A 91 -2.11 -13.54 -6.93
N LYS A 92 -1.44 -13.68 -5.78
CA LYS A 92 -2.01 -14.36 -4.60
C LYS A 92 -3.30 -13.70 -4.09
N LEU A 93 -3.38 -12.37 -4.13
CA LEU A 93 -4.62 -11.67 -3.77
C LEU A 93 -5.74 -11.94 -4.78
N GLU A 94 -5.43 -11.96 -6.07
CA GLU A 94 -6.39 -12.31 -7.14
C GLU A 94 -6.87 -13.77 -7.00
N ASP A 95 -5.99 -14.72 -6.71
CA ASP A 95 -6.32 -16.12 -6.42
C ASP A 95 -7.27 -16.28 -5.22
N MET A 96 -7.17 -15.39 -4.24
CA MET A 96 -8.10 -15.30 -3.10
C MET A 96 -9.42 -14.59 -3.44
N GLY A 97 -9.66 -14.24 -4.70
CA GLY A 97 -10.89 -13.60 -5.16
C GLY A 97 -10.95 -12.10 -4.86
N ILE A 98 -9.81 -11.43 -4.72
CA ILE A 98 -9.73 -9.95 -4.66
C ILE A 98 -9.57 -9.43 -6.09
N THR A 99 -10.48 -8.54 -6.51
CA THR A 99 -10.43 -7.95 -7.86
C THR A 99 -9.56 -6.70 -7.86
N ILE A 100 -8.47 -6.69 -8.63
CA ILE A 100 -7.62 -5.52 -8.79
C ILE A 100 -8.24 -4.51 -9.77
N LEU A 101 -8.49 -3.29 -9.29
CA LEU A 101 -8.90 -2.16 -10.10
C LEU A 101 -7.66 -1.55 -10.75
N ARG A 102 -7.58 -1.65 -12.07
CA ARG A 102 -6.47 -1.08 -12.86
C ARG A 102 -6.81 0.34 -13.30
N PRO A 103 -5.82 1.25 -13.36
CA PRO A 103 -6.06 2.59 -13.87
C PRO A 103 -6.30 2.56 -15.39
N GLY A 104 -7.06 3.51 -15.90
CA GLY A 104 -7.21 3.77 -17.33
C GLY A 104 -5.92 4.32 -17.95
N ALA A 105 -5.93 4.54 -19.27
CA ALA A 105 -4.77 5.04 -20.02
C ALA A 105 -4.29 6.43 -19.55
N ASP A 106 -5.16 7.21 -18.93
CA ASP A 106 -4.87 8.52 -18.33
C ASP A 106 -4.36 8.43 -16.87
N GLY A 107 -4.20 7.22 -16.34
CA GLY A 107 -3.77 6.98 -14.96
C GLY A 107 -4.85 7.25 -13.91
N ARG A 108 -6.13 7.32 -14.30
CA ARG A 108 -7.27 7.48 -13.36
C ARG A 108 -7.94 6.15 -13.09
N PHE A 109 -8.44 6.00 -11.88
CA PHE A 109 -9.25 4.83 -11.51
C PHE A 109 -10.73 5.15 -11.70
N GLU A 110 -11.49 4.16 -12.16
CA GLU A 110 -12.93 4.25 -12.26
C GLU A 110 -13.59 3.39 -11.18
N PHE A 111 -14.53 3.98 -10.44
CA PHE A 111 -15.19 3.32 -9.32
C PHE A 111 -16.69 3.07 -9.59
N GLN A 112 -17.18 3.23 -10.82
CA GLN A 112 -18.61 3.17 -11.15
C GLN A 112 -19.26 1.81 -10.79
N GLY A 113 -18.50 0.71 -10.85
CA GLY A 113 -18.99 -0.63 -10.48
C GLY A 113 -18.98 -0.95 -8.97
N ILE A 114 -18.43 -0.06 -8.14
CA ILE A 114 -18.31 -0.22 -6.69
C ILE A 114 -19.61 0.21 -6.02
N ARG A 115 -20.15 -0.67 -5.17
CA ARG A 115 -21.41 -0.52 -4.44
C ARG A 115 -21.14 -0.40 -2.93
N SER A 116 -22.14 0.06 -2.19
CA SER A 116 -22.03 0.28 -0.73
C SER A 116 -21.74 -0.98 0.07
N GLU A 117 -22.12 -2.15 -0.43
CA GLU A 117 -21.90 -3.44 0.21
C GLU A 117 -20.50 -4.02 -0.03
N ASP A 118 -19.73 -3.47 -0.97
CA ASP A 118 -18.40 -3.97 -1.33
C ASP A 118 -17.34 -3.56 -0.31
N VAL A 119 -16.21 -4.27 -0.33
CA VAL A 119 -14.99 -3.92 0.40
C VAL A 119 -13.96 -3.42 -0.60
N VAL A 120 -13.30 -2.30 -0.31
CA VAL A 120 -12.22 -1.75 -1.13
C VAL A 120 -10.97 -1.56 -0.27
N LEU A 121 -9.90 -2.22 -0.68
CA LEU A 121 -8.57 -2.09 -0.11
C LEU A 121 -7.85 -0.90 -0.77
N ILE A 122 -7.31 -0.02 0.07
CA ILE A 122 -6.41 1.06 -0.35
C ILE A 122 -4.97 0.56 -0.12
N PRO A 123 -4.07 0.66 -1.12
CA PRO A 123 -2.74 0.06 -1.11
C PRO A 123 -1.77 0.70 -0.11
N ALA A 124 -0.62 0.07 0.10
CA ALA A 124 0.36 0.47 1.11
C ALA A 124 0.95 1.88 0.91
N PHE A 125 0.98 2.37 -0.32
CA PHE A 125 1.42 3.72 -0.69
C PHE A 125 0.26 4.76 -0.72
N GLY A 126 -0.97 4.32 -0.46
CA GLY A 126 -2.18 5.14 -0.44
C GLY A 126 -2.75 5.46 -1.82
N VAL A 127 -3.80 6.29 -1.84
CA VAL A 127 -4.44 6.79 -3.07
C VAL A 127 -4.52 8.31 -3.06
N ARG A 128 -4.80 8.91 -4.22
CA ARG A 128 -5.04 10.36 -4.29
C ARG A 128 -6.25 10.74 -3.43
N ALA A 129 -6.24 11.94 -2.87
CA ALA A 129 -7.34 12.46 -2.06
C ALA A 129 -8.70 12.40 -2.79
N ALA A 130 -8.72 12.71 -4.09
CA ALA A 130 -9.93 12.61 -4.91
C ALA A 130 -10.44 11.16 -5.06
N ASP A 131 -9.53 10.20 -5.22
CA ASP A 131 -9.88 8.77 -5.33
C ASP A 131 -10.46 8.26 -3.99
N PHE A 132 -9.85 8.67 -2.87
CA PHE A 132 -10.36 8.37 -1.53
C PHE A 132 -11.77 8.91 -1.30
N GLU A 133 -12.01 10.21 -1.59
CA GLU A 133 -13.32 10.81 -1.41
C GLU A 133 -14.38 10.20 -2.35
N ALA A 134 -14.00 9.85 -3.59
CA ALA A 134 -14.89 9.17 -4.53
C ALA A 134 -15.34 7.79 -4.02
N LEU A 135 -14.44 7.03 -3.38
CA LEU A 135 -14.80 5.75 -2.77
C LEU A 135 -15.61 5.93 -1.49
N ARG A 136 -15.24 6.90 -0.64
CA ARG A 136 -15.95 7.22 0.59
C ARG A 136 -17.39 7.64 0.33
N ALA A 137 -17.63 8.43 -0.71
CA ALA A 137 -18.96 8.88 -1.13
C ALA A 137 -19.89 7.73 -1.54
N ARG A 138 -19.35 6.56 -1.92
CA ARG A 138 -20.14 5.36 -2.25
C ARG A 138 -20.63 4.59 -1.03
N GLY A 139 -20.11 4.89 0.15
CA GLY A 139 -20.48 4.19 1.38
C GLY A 139 -19.96 2.75 1.49
N CYS A 140 -19.05 2.34 0.59
CA CYS A 140 -18.41 1.03 0.65
C CYS A 140 -17.52 0.89 1.90
N VAL A 141 -17.19 -0.35 2.26
CA VAL A 141 -16.23 -0.61 3.34
C VAL A 141 -14.83 -0.35 2.82
N LEU A 142 -14.14 0.62 3.42
CA LEU A 142 -12.77 0.99 3.11
C LEU A 142 -11.79 0.38 4.11
N VAL A 143 -10.84 -0.39 3.61
CA VAL A 143 -9.70 -0.91 4.39
C VAL A 143 -8.44 -0.25 3.90
N ASP A 144 -7.92 0.68 4.69
CA ASP A 144 -6.76 1.48 4.38
C ASP A 144 -5.49 0.84 4.92
N THR A 145 -4.69 0.30 4.00
CA THR A 145 -3.42 -0.33 4.30
C THR A 145 -2.24 0.63 4.17
N THR A 146 -2.47 1.94 4.01
CA THR A 146 -1.40 2.93 3.85
C THR A 146 -0.41 2.84 5.01
N CYS A 147 0.87 2.73 4.67
CA CYS A 147 1.97 2.57 5.62
C CYS A 147 2.05 3.76 6.58
N GLY A 148 2.33 3.50 7.87
CA GLY A 148 2.47 4.54 8.89
C GLY A 148 3.56 5.57 8.56
N SER A 149 4.63 5.16 7.88
CA SER A 149 5.67 6.07 7.38
C SER A 149 5.12 7.03 6.32
N VAL A 150 4.31 6.55 5.38
CA VAL A 150 3.66 7.37 4.34
C VAL A 150 2.69 8.37 4.96
N LEU A 151 1.85 7.91 5.90
CA LEU A 151 0.94 8.79 6.64
C LEU A 151 1.67 9.88 7.42
N SER A 152 2.88 9.60 7.90
CA SER A 152 3.71 10.60 8.59
C SER A 152 4.21 11.68 7.62
N VAL A 153 4.52 11.32 6.37
CA VAL A 153 4.84 12.28 5.31
C VAL A 153 3.61 13.12 4.97
N TRP A 154 2.43 12.50 4.82
CA TRP A 154 1.17 13.19 4.54
C TRP A 154 0.88 14.27 5.58
N LYS A 155 0.96 13.93 6.87
CA LYS A 155 0.79 14.91 7.97
C LYS A 155 1.71 16.12 7.87
N ARG A 156 2.95 15.94 7.40
CA ARG A 156 3.92 17.04 7.24
C ARG A 156 3.52 17.96 6.09
N VAL A 157 3.21 17.39 4.92
CA VAL A 157 2.84 18.19 3.74
C VAL A 157 1.50 18.91 3.93
N GLU A 158 0.54 18.29 4.63
CA GLU A 158 -0.71 18.96 5.05
C GLU A 158 -0.43 20.13 5.98
N ARG A 159 0.47 19.97 6.97
CA ARG A 159 0.86 21.07 7.86
C ARG A 159 1.52 22.22 7.10
N TYR A 160 2.43 21.92 6.19
CA TYR A 160 3.06 22.95 5.36
C TYR A 160 2.03 23.73 4.53
N ALA A 161 1.03 23.05 3.98
CA ALA A 161 -0.04 23.71 3.24
C ALA A 161 -0.86 24.65 4.14
N MET A 162 -1.26 24.19 5.33
CA MET A 162 -2.02 25.01 6.31
C MET A 162 -1.24 26.24 6.77
N ASP A 163 0.08 26.10 6.94
CA ASP A 163 0.97 27.17 7.37
C ASP A 163 1.38 28.11 6.21
N GLY A 164 0.89 27.88 4.99
CA GLY A 164 1.16 28.70 3.81
C GLY A 164 2.51 28.44 3.14
N PHE A 165 3.24 27.39 3.53
CA PHE A 165 4.50 26.99 2.90
C PHE A 165 4.29 26.19 1.61
N THR A 166 5.32 26.16 0.77
CA THR A 166 5.42 25.25 -0.38
C THR A 166 6.11 23.95 0.05
N ALA A 167 5.47 22.80 -0.17
CA ALA A 167 6.10 21.50 0.07
C ALA A 167 6.97 21.09 -1.13
N VAL A 168 8.27 20.89 -0.91
CA VAL A 168 9.16 20.29 -1.92
C VAL A 168 9.26 18.79 -1.66
N VAL A 169 8.80 17.99 -2.62
CA VAL A 169 8.82 16.52 -2.56
C VAL A 169 9.91 16.01 -3.48
N HIS A 170 10.96 15.42 -2.90
CA HIS A 170 11.98 14.71 -3.68
C HIS A 170 11.46 13.32 -4.04
N GLY A 171 11.17 13.08 -5.31
CA GLY A 171 10.58 11.82 -5.76
C GLY A 171 10.21 11.80 -7.23
N LYS A 172 9.72 10.64 -7.69
CA LYS A 172 9.23 10.46 -9.06
C LYS A 172 7.79 10.99 -9.14
N HIS A 173 7.55 12.05 -9.90
CA HIS A 173 6.20 12.66 -10.05
C HIS A 173 5.14 11.67 -10.55
N TYR A 174 5.54 10.64 -11.29
CA TYR A 174 4.64 9.62 -11.83
C TYR A 174 4.32 8.48 -10.85
N HIS A 175 5.08 8.33 -9.75
CA HIS A 175 4.90 7.24 -8.78
C HIS A 175 3.67 7.46 -7.90
N GLU A 176 2.98 6.37 -7.54
CA GLU A 176 1.69 6.42 -6.85
C GLU A 176 1.79 7.08 -5.47
N GLU A 177 2.81 6.74 -4.69
CA GLU A 177 3.07 7.38 -3.38
C GLU A 177 3.27 8.90 -3.49
N THR A 178 4.00 9.35 -4.52
CA THR A 178 4.23 10.78 -4.76
C THR A 178 2.93 11.48 -5.12
N LYS A 179 2.13 10.90 -6.02
CA LYS A 179 0.81 11.43 -6.42
C LYS A 179 -0.13 11.51 -5.23
N ALA A 180 -0.18 10.46 -4.41
CA ALA A 180 -0.99 10.42 -3.20
C ALA A 180 -0.55 11.50 -2.20
N THR A 181 0.76 11.63 -1.96
CA THR A 181 1.34 12.66 -1.07
C THR A 181 1.07 14.08 -1.57
N ALA A 182 1.33 14.36 -2.84
CA ALA A 182 1.08 15.67 -3.44
C ALA A 182 -0.41 16.06 -3.37
N SER A 183 -1.32 15.10 -3.57
CA SER A 183 -2.75 15.36 -3.48
C SER A 183 -3.24 15.73 -2.07
N GLN A 184 -2.46 15.44 -1.02
CA GLN A 184 -2.80 15.89 0.33
C GLN A 184 -2.63 17.40 0.48
N VAL A 185 -1.66 18.00 -0.23
CA VAL A 185 -1.40 19.45 -0.23
C VAL A 185 -2.58 20.19 -0.87
N THR A 186 -3.11 19.67 -1.98
CA THR A 186 -4.20 20.30 -2.74
C THR A 186 -5.56 20.26 -2.05
N LYS A 187 -5.67 19.63 -0.86
CA LYS A 187 -6.88 19.71 -0.03
C LYS A 187 -7.08 21.09 0.58
N TYR A 188 -6.02 21.89 0.69
CA TYR A 188 -6.03 23.18 1.36
C TYR A 188 -5.97 24.29 0.32
N GLU A 189 -6.80 25.31 0.50
CA GLU A 189 -6.79 26.51 -0.33
C GLU A 189 -5.42 27.18 -0.26
N GLY A 190 -4.83 27.53 -1.41
CA GLY A 190 -3.48 28.08 -1.49
C GLY A 190 -2.35 27.07 -1.21
N GLY A 191 -2.67 25.78 -1.04
CA GLY A 191 -1.67 24.72 -0.88
C GLY A 191 -0.79 24.60 -2.13
N ARG A 192 0.54 24.63 -1.93
CA ARG A 192 1.54 24.60 -3.01
C ARG A 192 2.52 23.45 -2.80
N TYR A 193 2.83 22.74 -3.87
CA TYR A 193 3.90 21.74 -3.85
C TYR A 193 4.71 21.78 -5.15
N LEU A 194 5.93 21.28 -5.06
CA LEU A 194 6.78 20.97 -6.21
C LEU A 194 7.32 19.54 -6.03
N VAL A 195 7.33 18.76 -7.11
CA VAL A 195 7.99 17.45 -7.12
C VAL A 195 9.24 17.56 -7.97
N VAL A 196 10.39 17.18 -7.41
CA VAL A 196 11.68 17.14 -8.11
C VAL A 196 12.27 15.74 -7.98
N ARG A 197 12.78 15.17 -9.06
CA ARG A 197 13.35 13.81 -9.08
C ARG A 197 14.88 13.81 -8.99
N ASN A 198 15.53 14.82 -9.55
CA ASN A 198 16.98 14.93 -9.67
C ASN A 198 17.42 16.40 -9.54
N MET A 199 18.73 16.64 -9.55
CA MET A 199 19.30 18.00 -9.42
C MET A 199 18.92 18.92 -10.58
N GLU A 200 18.86 18.39 -11.80
CA GLU A 200 18.46 19.16 -13.00
C GLU A 200 17.06 19.78 -12.84
N GLU A 201 16.10 19.02 -12.31
CA GLU A 201 14.75 19.52 -12.02
C GLU A 201 14.71 20.59 -10.90
N THR A 202 15.80 20.80 -10.15
CA THR A 202 15.89 21.86 -9.12
C THR A 202 16.41 23.20 -9.65
N GLU A 203 16.91 23.23 -10.89
CA GLU A 203 17.44 24.43 -11.54
C GLU A 203 16.37 25.20 -12.34
N LEU A 204 15.18 24.61 -12.51
CA LEU A 204 14.01 25.15 -13.21
C LEU A 204 13.17 26.08 -12.31
#